data_AF-A0A1F5MZ16-F1
#
_entry.id   AF-A0A1F5MZ16-F1
#
_cell.length_a   1.000
_cell.length_b   1.000
_cell.length_c   1.000
_cell.angle_alpha   90.00
_cell.angle_beta   90.00
_cell.angle_gamma   90.00
#
_symmetry.space_group_name_H-M   'P 1'
#
loop_
_entity.id
_entity.type
_entity.pdbx_description
1 polymer ?
#
loop_
_entity_poly.entity_id
_entity_poly.type
_entity_poly.pdbx_seq_one_letter_code
_entity_poly.pdbx_strand_id
1 'polypeptide(L)'
;MQYPDALLAGESLSMDPERFSASNHISSINKIEAGGKDILWMSINGSRVFEKMCGHTDRLVLAGAFNNFGALVNFLAQSQKDVLIVMAGDRGQEVLEDKICGEMIEKKLSGLPVDWEDSRQALTKELMKYASDQSEIKDDLPLLLDLNRYNIVPKCFKNKDGFLEVKDILETQ
;
A
#
# COMPACT_ATOMS: atom_id res chain seq x y z
N MET A 1 -3.54 -21.01 -18.71
CA MET A 1 -3.68 -19.66 -18.12
C MET A 1 -2.32 -19.30 -17.54
N GLN A 2 -1.84 -18.06 -17.69
CA GLN A 2 -0.45 -17.69 -17.33
C GLN A 2 -0.15 -17.82 -15.82
N TYR A 3 -1.20 -17.79 -14.98
CA TYR A 3 -1.11 -17.89 -13.52
C TYR A 3 -2.16 -18.88 -12.98
N PRO A 4 -1.93 -20.20 -13.12
CA PRO A 4 -2.96 -21.21 -12.82
C PRO A 4 -3.24 -21.38 -11.31
N ASP A 5 -2.26 -21.09 -10.45
CA ASP A 5 -2.34 -21.26 -8.99
C ASP A 5 -2.46 -19.93 -8.23
N ALA A 6 -2.67 -18.82 -8.95
CA ALA A 6 -2.72 -17.51 -8.34
C ALA A 6 -4.05 -17.26 -7.62
N LEU A 7 -3.96 -16.52 -6.51
CA LEU A 7 -5.14 -16.02 -5.81
C LEU A 7 -5.50 -14.65 -6.35
N LEU A 8 -6.79 -14.42 -6.57
CA LEU A 8 -7.31 -13.13 -6.96
C LEU A 8 -7.72 -12.35 -5.70
N ALA A 9 -7.17 -11.16 -5.50
CA ALA A 9 -7.45 -10.32 -4.33
C ALA A 9 -7.77 -8.87 -4.71
N GLY A 10 -8.57 -8.21 -3.87
CA GLY A 10 -8.85 -6.78 -4.00
C GLY A 10 -10.30 -6.47 -4.37
N GLU A 11 -10.49 -5.51 -5.28
CA GLU A 11 -11.81 -4.98 -5.67
C GLU A 11 -11.92 -4.74 -7.17
N SER A 12 -13.14 -4.86 -7.70
CA SER A 12 -13.45 -4.52 -9.10
C SER A 12 -14.90 -4.06 -9.23
N LEU A 13 -15.14 -3.05 -10.08
CA LEU A 13 -16.49 -2.61 -10.44
C LEU A 13 -17.16 -3.50 -11.50
N SER A 14 -16.41 -4.38 -12.15
CA SER A 14 -16.86 -5.17 -13.30
C SER A 14 -16.86 -6.68 -13.07
N MET A 15 -16.29 -7.14 -11.96
CA MET A 15 -16.22 -8.56 -11.63
C MET A 15 -17.03 -8.89 -10.40
N ASP A 16 -17.57 -10.10 -10.39
CA ASP A 16 -18.27 -10.67 -9.25
C ASP A 16 -17.32 -10.80 -8.04
N PRO A 17 -17.67 -10.25 -6.85
CA PRO A 17 -16.90 -10.41 -5.62
C PRO A 17 -16.62 -11.88 -5.25
N GLU A 18 -17.49 -12.83 -5.61
CA GLU A 18 -17.29 -14.25 -5.31
C GLU A 18 -16.09 -14.88 -6.03
N ARG A 19 -15.56 -14.21 -7.07
CA ARG A 19 -14.35 -14.65 -7.77
C ARG A 19 -13.07 -14.35 -6.99
N PHE A 20 -13.14 -13.47 -6.00
CA PHE A 20 -11.99 -13.05 -5.22
C PHE A 20 -11.76 -14.00 -4.04
N SER A 21 -10.51 -14.43 -3.87
CA SER A 21 -10.07 -15.15 -2.67
C SER A 21 -10.02 -14.24 -1.44
N ALA A 22 -9.82 -12.93 -1.63
CA ALA A 22 -9.87 -11.92 -0.59
C ALA A 22 -10.36 -10.57 -1.15
N SER A 23 -11.07 -9.79 -0.32
CA SER A 23 -11.42 -8.41 -0.67
C SER A 23 -10.21 -7.47 -0.50
N ASN A 24 -10.39 -6.18 -0.76
CA ASN A 24 -9.36 -5.16 -0.53
C ASN A 24 -9.21 -4.78 0.96
N HIS A 25 -10.01 -5.37 1.86
CA HIS A 25 -9.91 -5.19 3.31
C HIS A 25 -8.75 -6.01 3.88
N ILE A 26 -7.86 -5.37 4.65
CA ILE A 26 -6.66 -6.03 5.20
C ILE A 26 -7.01 -7.21 6.11
N SER A 27 -8.15 -7.17 6.81
CA SER A 27 -8.66 -8.30 7.60
C SER A 27 -9.09 -9.49 6.74
N SER A 28 -9.56 -9.27 5.50
CA SER A 28 -9.85 -10.33 4.53
C SER A 28 -8.55 -10.95 4.00
N ILE A 29 -7.58 -10.10 3.63
CA ILE A 29 -6.28 -10.54 3.13
C ILE A 29 -5.50 -11.34 4.17
N ASN A 30 -5.56 -10.96 5.45
CA ASN A 30 -4.90 -11.71 6.52
C ASN A 30 -5.48 -13.12 6.76
N LYS A 31 -6.64 -13.45 6.17
CA LYS A 31 -7.27 -14.77 6.31
C LYS A 31 -6.87 -15.74 5.20
N ILE A 32 -6.20 -15.30 4.14
CA ILE A 32 -5.82 -16.17 3.02
C ILE A 32 -4.42 -16.76 3.16
N GLU A 33 -4.27 -18.03 2.77
CA GLU A 33 -2.97 -18.71 2.68
C GLU A 33 -2.28 -18.39 1.35
N ALA A 34 -1.51 -17.29 1.36
CA ALA A 34 -0.79 -16.76 0.20
C ALA A 34 0.63 -17.31 0.02
N GLY A 35 1.18 -18.06 0.99
CA GLY A 35 2.57 -18.51 0.97
C GLY A 35 2.92 -19.30 -0.29
N GLY A 36 3.92 -18.81 -1.05
CA GLY A 36 4.40 -19.45 -2.28
C GLY A 36 3.48 -19.32 -3.50
N LYS A 37 2.40 -18.53 -3.41
CA LYS A 37 1.46 -18.29 -4.52
C LYS A 37 1.61 -16.88 -5.05
N ASP A 38 1.32 -16.71 -6.34
CA ASP A 38 1.14 -15.38 -6.92
C ASP A 38 -0.20 -14.79 -6.46
N ILE A 39 -0.20 -13.48 -6.19
CA ILE A 39 -1.42 -12.72 -5.90
C ILE A 39 -1.71 -11.80 -7.08
N LEU A 40 -2.80 -12.05 -7.80
CA LEU A 40 -3.33 -11.12 -8.78
C LEU A 40 -4.17 -10.08 -8.03
N TRP A 41 -3.60 -8.89 -7.87
CA TRP A 41 -4.24 -7.82 -7.11
C TRP A 41 -4.99 -6.84 -8.02
N MET A 42 -6.23 -6.52 -7.65
CA MET A 42 -7.03 -5.50 -8.33
C MET A 42 -7.41 -4.38 -7.35
N SER A 43 -7.20 -3.14 -7.76
CA SER A 43 -7.62 -1.96 -7.00
C SER A 43 -8.09 -0.88 -7.97
N ILE A 44 -9.09 -0.10 -7.57
CA ILE A 44 -9.64 0.99 -8.38
C ILE A 44 -8.68 2.18 -8.42
N ASN A 45 -8.06 2.52 -7.28
CA ASN A 45 -7.27 3.75 -7.14
C ASN A 45 -5.75 3.53 -7.24
N GLY A 46 -5.20 2.59 -6.46
CA GLY A 46 -3.75 2.42 -6.31
C GLY A 46 -3.05 1.97 -7.59
N SER A 47 -3.70 1.07 -8.35
CA SER A 47 -3.16 0.52 -9.62
C SER A 47 -2.89 1.63 -10.66
N ARG A 48 -3.73 2.66 -10.71
CA ARG A 48 -3.59 3.80 -11.64
C ARG A 48 -2.33 4.63 -11.37
N VAL A 49 -1.99 4.84 -10.10
CA VAL A 49 -0.78 5.58 -9.73
C VAL A 49 0.45 4.80 -10.11
N PHE A 50 0.48 3.49 -9.77
CA PHE A 50 1.59 2.63 -10.15
C PHE A 50 1.74 2.50 -11.65
N GLU A 51 0.66 2.38 -12.42
CA GLU A 51 0.70 2.33 -13.88
C GLU A 51 1.38 3.57 -14.46
N LYS A 52 1.02 4.75 -13.95
CA LYS A 52 1.64 6.02 -14.37
C LYS A 52 3.11 6.10 -13.97
N MET A 53 3.44 5.76 -12.73
CA MET A 53 4.80 5.92 -12.20
C MET A 53 5.78 4.88 -12.77
N CYS A 54 5.34 3.63 -12.91
CA CYS A 54 6.16 2.54 -13.47
C CYS A 54 6.34 2.65 -14.99
N GLY A 55 5.58 3.52 -15.66
CA GLY A 55 5.83 3.88 -17.06
C GLY A 55 7.11 4.69 -17.27
N HIS A 56 7.71 5.24 -16.21
CA HIS A 56 8.97 5.96 -16.25
C HIS A 56 10.14 5.04 -15.83
N THR A 57 10.94 4.58 -16.80
CA THR A 57 11.99 3.56 -16.59
C THR A 57 13.15 4.00 -15.68
N ASP A 58 13.36 5.30 -15.52
CA ASP A 58 14.51 5.85 -14.82
C ASP A 58 14.26 6.04 -13.31
N ARG A 59 13.09 5.61 -12.81
CA ARG A 59 12.66 5.83 -11.43
C ARG A 59 12.48 4.51 -10.70
N LEU A 60 13.03 4.43 -9.49
CA LEU A 60 12.68 3.38 -8.54
C LEU A 60 11.33 3.73 -7.91
N VAL A 61 10.31 2.93 -8.18
CA VAL A 61 8.96 3.12 -7.63
C VAL A 61 8.77 2.16 -6.45
N LEU A 62 8.43 2.73 -5.28
CA LEU A 62 8.21 1.99 -4.04
C LEU A 62 6.81 2.25 -3.51
N ALA A 63 6.21 1.26 -2.83
CA ALA A 63 4.97 1.44 -2.08
C ALA A 63 5.26 1.77 -0.61
N GLY A 64 4.59 2.79 -0.10
CA GLY A 64 4.67 3.21 1.30
C GLY A 64 3.32 3.15 2.00
N ALA A 65 3.34 2.63 3.21
CA ALA A 65 2.21 2.54 4.12
C ALA A 65 2.70 2.67 5.58
N PHE A 66 1.78 2.90 6.51
CA PHE A 66 2.12 2.90 7.95
C PHE A 66 2.78 1.58 8.38
N ASN A 67 2.32 0.46 7.82
CA ASN A 67 2.82 -0.86 8.18
C ASN A 67 4.29 -1.11 7.84
N ASN A 68 4.86 -0.42 6.85
CA ASN A 68 6.26 -0.58 6.45
C ASN A 68 7.08 0.71 6.57
N PHE A 69 6.55 1.71 7.27
CA PHE A 69 7.11 3.05 7.38
C PHE A 69 8.61 3.07 7.71
N GLY A 70 9.01 2.35 8.74
CA GLY A 70 10.40 2.31 9.22
C GLY A 70 11.35 1.68 8.21
N ALA A 71 10.96 0.56 7.61
CA ALA A 71 11.75 -0.11 6.57
C ALA A 71 11.93 0.81 5.36
N LEU A 72 10.85 1.44 4.89
CA LEU A 72 10.86 2.35 3.77
C LEU A 72 11.75 3.57 4.03
N VAL A 73 11.55 4.27 5.15
CA VAL A 73 12.34 5.45 5.51
C VAL A 73 13.82 5.11 5.61
N ASN A 74 14.17 4.01 6.26
CA ASN A 74 15.56 3.58 6.40
C ASN A 74 16.19 3.33 5.02
N PHE A 75 15.48 2.62 4.15
CA PHE A 75 15.92 2.39 2.77
C PHE A 75 16.11 3.70 1.99
N LEU A 76 15.14 4.61 2.06
CA LEU A 76 15.19 5.90 1.38
C LEU A 76 16.37 6.75 1.88
N ALA A 77 16.57 6.84 3.19
CA ALA A 77 17.67 7.59 3.79
C ALA A 77 19.05 7.04 3.38
N GLN A 78 19.18 5.72 3.29
CA GLN A 78 20.42 5.07 2.84
C GLN A 78 20.66 5.22 1.34
N SER A 79 19.61 5.36 0.53
CA SER A 79 19.74 5.46 -0.93
C SER A 79 20.43 6.74 -1.39
N GLN A 80 20.41 7.81 -0.58
CA GLN A 80 20.93 9.14 -0.91
C GLN A 80 20.43 9.69 -2.26
N LYS A 81 19.18 9.38 -2.64
CA LYS A 81 18.53 9.88 -3.86
C LYS A 81 17.46 10.91 -3.54
N ASP A 82 17.12 11.74 -4.51
CA ASP A 82 15.93 12.58 -4.46
C ASP A 82 14.68 11.71 -4.36
N VAL A 83 13.77 12.09 -3.45
CA VAL A 83 12.52 11.37 -3.19
C VAL A 83 11.35 12.23 -3.65
N LEU A 84 10.50 11.64 -4.49
CA LEU A 84 9.19 12.19 -4.84
C LEU A 84 8.11 11.37 -4.14
N ILE A 85 7.35 12.00 -3.24
CA ILE A 85 6.20 11.39 -2.58
C ILE A 85 4.97 11.62 -3.46
N VAL A 86 4.28 10.53 -3.83
CA VAL A 86 3.08 10.57 -4.66
C VAL A 86 1.92 9.98 -3.87
N MET A 87 0.96 10.83 -3.50
CA MET A 87 -0.28 10.44 -2.84
C MET A 87 -1.29 9.98 -3.90
N ALA A 88 -1.98 8.87 -3.65
CA ALA A 88 -2.93 8.32 -4.61
C ALA A 88 -4.25 9.08 -4.62
N GLY A 89 -4.70 9.49 -3.43
CA GLY A 89 -5.98 10.12 -3.22
C GLY A 89 -7.16 9.19 -3.53
N ASP A 90 -8.36 9.75 -3.46
CA ASP A 90 -9.57 9.11 -3.93
C ASP A 90 -10.31 10.02 -4.91
N ARG A 91 -10.63 9.49 -6.10
CA ARG A 91 -11.34 10.22 -7.17
C ARG A 91 -10.77 11.62 -7.48
N GLY A 92 -9.46 11.77 -7.36
CA GLY A 92 -8.75 13.03 -7.63
C GLY A 92 -8.78 14.04 -6.49
N GLN A 93 -9.23 13.64 -5.30
CA GLN A 93 -9.18 14.42 -4.07
C GLN A 93 -8.06 13.91 -3.15
N GLU A 94 -7.49 14.82 -2.37
CA GLU A 94 -6.60 14.47 -1.25
C GLU A 94 -7.40 13.70 -0.19
N VAL A 95 -6.78 12.65 0.37
CA VAL A 95 -7.33 11.88 1.49
C VAL A 95 -6.36 11.97 2.68
N LEU A 96 -6.92 11.95 3.89
CA LEU A 96 -6.16 12.27 5.10
C LEU A 96 -5.06 11.23 5.38
N GLU A 97 -5.33 9.96 5.12
CA GLU A 97 -4.42 8.84 5.31
C GLU A 97 -3.17 8.95 4.44
N ASP A 98 -3.33 9.25 3.15
CA ASP A 98 -2.21 9.46 2.24
C ASP A 98 -1.39 10.68 2.64
N LYS A 99 -2.08 11.77 3.02
CA LYS A 99 -1.44 13.00 3.48
C LYS A 99 -0.58 12.77 4.71
N ILE A 100 -1.16 12.16 5.75
CA ILE A 100 -0.44 11.88 6.99
C ILE A 100 0.74 10.94 6.72
N CYS A 101 0.55 9.88 5.92
CA CYS A 101 1.65 8.97 5.54
C CYS A 101 2.79 9.72 4.83
N GLY A 102 2.47 10.56 3.84
CA GLY A 102 3.43 11.37 3.11
C GLY A 102 4.18 12.36 4.01
N GLU A 103 3.46 13.12 4.83
CA GLU A 103 4.05 14.07 5.78
C GLU A 103 4.96 13.38 6.81
N MET A 104 4.59 12.18 7.28
CA MET A 104 5.43 11.39 8.19
C MET A 104 6.75 10.99 7.52
N ILE A 105 6.71 10.58 6.25
CA ILE A 105 7.92 10.21 5.48
C ILE A 105 8.80 11.44 5.30
N GLU A 106 8.22 12.55 4.85
CA GLU A 106 8.94 13.83 4.66
C GLU A 106 9.61 14.31 5.95
N LYS A 107 8.84 14.37 7.05
CA LYS A 107 9.35 14.78 8.37
C LYS A 107 10.53 13.91 8.77
N LYS A 108 10.38 12.59 8.65
CA LYS A 108 11.41 11.66 9.08
C LYS A 108 12.69 11.74 8.24
N LEU A 109 12.56 11.88 6.92
CA LEU A 109 13.70 12.12 6.02
C LEU A 109 14.39 13.47 6.29
N SER A 110 13.63 14.47 6.75
CA SER A 110 14.13 15.80 7.13
C SER A 110 14.69 15.87 8.56
N GLY A 111 14.75 14.75 9.28
CA GLY A 111 15.21 14.71 10.68
C GLY A 111 14.25 15.35 11.68
N LEU A 112 13.00 15.60 11.29
CA LEU A 112 11.96 16.13 12.15
C LEU A 112 11.25 15.01 12.93
N PRO A 113 10.74 15.31 14.14
CA PRO A 113 9.97 14.35 14.91
C PRO A 113 8.64 14.01 14.20
N VAL A 114 8.20 12.77 14.38
CA VAL A 114 6.90 12.27 13.93
C VAL A 114 6.07 11.93 15.16
N ASP A 115 4.93 12.59 15.32
CA ASP A 115 3.95 12.23 16.36
C ASP A 115 2.96 11.22 15.80
N TRP A 116 3.25 9.94 16.03
CA TRP A 116 2.41 8.86 15.56
C TRP A 116 1.09 8.77 16.33
N GLU A 117 1.08 9.07 17.62
CA GLU A 117 -0.12 8.83 18.43
C GLU A 117 -1.23 9.82 18.08
N ASP A 118 -0.88 11.10 17.92
CA ASP A 118 -1.81 12.13 17.44
C ASP A 118 -2.33 11.79 16.02
N SER A 119 -1.41 11.37 15.13
CA SER A 119 -1.75 10.95 13.77
C SER A 119 -2.72 9.75 13.78
N ARG A 120 -2.45 8.74 14.61
CA ARG A 120 -3.27 7.53 14.76
C ARG A 120 -4.68 7.86 15.25
N GLN A 121 -4.81 8.78 16.20
CA GLN A 121 -6.12 9.24 16.69
C GLN A 121 -6.91 9.97 15.61
N ALA A 122 -6.27 10.88 14.87
CA ALA A 122 -6.91 11.59 13.75
C ALA A 122 -7.37 10.62 12.65
N LEU A 123 -6.50 9.68 12.27
CA LEU A 123 -6.80 8.64 11.27
C LEU A 123 -7.94 7.73 11.71
N THR A 124 -7.93 7.28 12.96
CA THR A 124 -9.02 6.44 13.51
C THR A 124 -10.36 7.16 13.40
N LYS A 125 -10.41 8.44 13.78
CA LYS A 125 -11.64 9.25 13.69
C LYS A 125 -12.09 9.43 12.23
N GLU A 126 -11.15 9.62 11.30
CA GLU A 126 -11.46 9.85 9.90
C GLU A 126 -11.96 8.59 9.21
N LEU A 127 -11.22 7.48 9.31
CA LEU A 127 -11.55 6.20 8.68
C LEU A 127 -12.89 5.64 9.17
N MET A 128 -13.24 5.87 10.45
CA MET A 128 -14.54 5.50 10.99
C MET A 128 -15.73 6.23 10.33
N LYS A 129 -15.52 7.37 9.65
CA LYS A 129 -16.59 8.07 8.93
C LYS A 129 -16.93 7.43 7.59
N TYR A 130 -15.94 6.80 6.95
CA TYR A 130 -16.07 6.21 5.62
C TYR A 130 -16.66 4.80 5.63
N ALA A 131 -16.69 4.17 6.80
CA ALA A 131 -17.25 2.85 6.98
C ALA A 131 -18.78 2.88 6.85
N SER A 132 -19.28 2.33 5.73
CA SER A 132 -20.70 2.06 5.54
C SER A 132 -21.21 1.01 6.53
N ASP A 133 -20.36 0.02 6.84
CA ASP A 133 -20.49 -0.87 7.98
C ASP A 133 -19.32 -0.66 8.97
N GLN A 134 -19.66 -0.19 10.16
CA GLN A 134 -18.71 0.06 11.24
C GLN A 134 -18.01 -1.21 11.76
N SER A 135 -18.51 -2.41 11.43
CA SER A 135 -17.90 -3.67 11.83
C SER A 135 -16.68 -4.03 10.99
N GLU A 136 -16.71 -3.77 9.67
CA GLU A 136 -15.59 -4.09 8.77
C GLU A 136 -14.36 -3.23 9.07
N ILE A 137 -14.56 -1.93 9.31
CA ILE A 137 -13.46 -1.01 9.62
C ILE A 137 -12.84 -1.29 10.98
N LYS A 138 -13.60 -1.85 11.94
CA LYS A 138 -13.09 -2.17 13.28
C LYS A 138 -12.07 -3.30 13.26
N ASP A 139 -12.25 -4.27 12.37
CA ASP A 139 -11.29 -5.37 12.20
C ASP A 139 -10.06 -4.91 11.40
N ASP A 140 -10.23 -3.96 10.48
CA ASP A 140 -9.15 -3.42 9.67
C ASP A 140 -8.27 -2.40 10.41
N LEU A 141 -8.86 -1.51 11.22
CA LEU A 141 -8.15 -0.39 11.85
C LEU A 141 -6.91 -0.80 12.65
N PRO A 142 -6.96 -1.82 13.54
CA PRO A 142 -5.78 -2.27 14.27
C PRO A 142 -4.68 -2.78 13.35
N LEU A 143 -5.03 -3.29 12.16
CA LEU A 143 -4.08 -3.80 11.18
C LEU A 143 -3.53 -2.67 10.30
N LEU A 144 -4.37 -1.76 9.81
CA LEU A 144 -3.97 -0.61 8.98
C LEU A 144 -3.05 0.35 9.74
N LEU A 145 -3.32 0.56 11.03
CA LEU A 145 -2.60 1.48 11.89
C LEU A 145 -1.53 0.78 12.76
N ASP A 146 -1.16 -0.45 12.41
CA ASP A 146 -0.04 -1.15 13.04
C ASP A 146 1.29 -0.65 12.43
N LEU A 147 1.82 0.42 13.01
CA LEU A 147 3.03 1.08 12.53
C LEU A 147 4.23 0.12 12.57
N ASN A 148 4.95 0.02 11.45
CA ASN A 148 6.14 -0.84 11.32
C ASN A 148 5.89 -2.34 11.53
N ARG A 149 4.65 -2.81 11.34
CA ARG A 149 4.30 -4.24 11.39
C ARG A 149 5.18 -5.11 10.48
N TYR A 150 5.57 -4.60 9.31
CA TYR A 150 6.31 -5.34 8.29
C TYR A 150 7.65 -4.66 7.96
N ASN A 151 8.71 -5.46 7.96
CA ASN A 151 10.04 -5.01 7.54
C ASN A 151 10.29 -5.34 6.06
N ILE A 152 9.50 -4.73 5.18
CA ILE A 152 9.56 -4.93 3.72
C ILE A 152 9.55 -3.58 3.00
N VAL A 153 10.13 -3.51 1.81
CA VAL A 153 10.07 -2.32 0.95
C VAL A 153 9.59 -2.75 -0.44
N PRO A 154 8.27 -2.75 -0.68
CA PRO A 154 7.71 -3.20 -1.93
C PRO A 154 8.12 -2.29 -3.08
N LYS A 155 8.87 -2.85 -4.03
CA LYS A 155 9.23 -2.23 -5.30
C LYS A 155 8.19 -2.61 -6.34
N CYS A 156 7.63 -1.59 -6.98
CA CYS A 156 6.69 -1.74 -8.08
C CYS A 156 7.40 -1.50 -9.42
N PHE A 157 7.15 -2.34 -10.42
CA PHE A 157 7.70 -2.18 -11.76
C PHE A 157 6.79 -2.83 -12.81
N LYS A 158 6.90 -2.39 -14.06
CA LYS A 158 6.21 -3.02 -15.18
C LYS A 158 7.07 -4.16 -15.72
N ASN A 159 6.55 -5.38 -15.76
CA ASN A 159 7.25 -6.53 -16.30
C ASN A 159 7.20 -6.58 -17.84
N LYS A 160 7.86 -7.58 -18.44
CA LYS A 160 7.98 -7.69 -19.91
C LYS A 160 6.63 -7.89 -20.62
N ASP A 161 5.66 -8.44 -19.91
CA ASP A 161 4.31 -8.70 -20.42
C ASP A 161 3.37 -7.50 -20.20
N GLY A 162 3.88 -6.42 -19.61
CA GLY A 162 3.13 -5.20 -19.36
C GLY A 162 2.28 -5.23 -18.09
N PHE A 163 2.45 -6.22 -17.22
CA PHE A 163 1.80 -6.24 -15.91
C PHE A 163 2.61 -5.46 -14.88
N LEU A 164 1.90 -4.82 -13.94
CA LEU A 164 2.52 -4.28 -12.73
C LEU A 164 2.85 -5.45 -11.81
N GLU A 165 4.11 -5.52 -11.41
CA GLU A 165 4.64 -6.52 -10.52
C GLU A 165 5.22 -5.83 -9.28
N VAL A 166 4.99 -6.44 -8.12
CA VAL A 166 5.46 -5.93 -6.83
C VAL A 166 6.31 -6.99 -6.16
N LYS A 167 7.52 -6.62 -5.74
CA LYS A 167 8.45 -7.51 -5.02
C LYS A 167 9.10 -6.77 -3.87
N ASP A 168 9.44 -7.46 -2.78
CA ASP A 168 10.26 -6.84 -1.75
C ASP A 168 11.67 -6.60 -2.29
N ILE A 169 12.12 -5.35 -2.24
CA ILE A 169 13.48 -5.02 -2.68
C ILE A 169 14.54 -5.55 -1.71
N LEU A 170 14.19 -5.79 -0.45
CA LEU A 170 15.12 -6.26 0.57
C LEU A 170 15.48 -7.74 0.38
N GLU A 171 14.60 -8.54 -0.22
CA GLU A 171 14.89 -9.93 -0.60
C GLU A 171 15.78 -10.04 -1.86
N THR A 172 15.94 -8.93 -2.60
CA THR A 172 16.67 -8.89 -3.88
C THR A 172 18.06 -8.26 -3.79
N GLN A 173 18.54 -7.97 -2.57
CA GLN A 173 19.87 -7.41 -2.30
C GLN A 173 20.88 -8.47 -1.84
#